data_AF-A0A7C3J0B9-F1
#
_entry.id   AF-A0A7C3J0B9-F1
#
_cell.length_a   1.000
_cell.length_b   1.000
_cell.length_c   1.000
_cell.angle_alpha   90.00
_cell.angle_beta   90.00
_cell.angle_gamma   90.00
#
_symmetry.space_group_name_H-M   'P 1'
#
loop_
_entity.id
_entity.type
_entity.pdbx_description
1 polymer ?
#
loop_
_entity_poly.entity_id
_entity_poly.type
_entity_poly.pdbx_seq_one_letter_code
_entity_poly.pdbx_strand_id
1 'polypeptide(L)'
;MSVFNKITDILLFREGTEEGIDGENYPVITTGSIVWGVILRTAIVFVISFLLLSSFEYRQYWWIILFLLWFVAAYPGWRQYQKFQQRIKNVEESTLCGSCKHFDKTGQLCKIFDEHITKEHIPCEGLNWEPKNFETD
;
A
#
# COMPACT_ATOMS: atom_id res chain seq x y z
N MET A 1 -25.04 -5.71 -2.04
CA MET A 1 -23.70 -5.92 -1.44
C MET A 1 -23.79 -5.47 0.02
N SER A 2 -23.49 -6.34 0.99
CA SER A 2 -23.76 -6.09 2.42
C SER A 2 -22.90 -4.95 2.98
N VAL A 3 -23.48 -4.08 3.81
CA VAL A 3 -22.79 -2.98 4.52
C VAL A 3 -21.58 -3.49 5.31
N PHE A 4 -21.64 -4.73 5.80
CA PHE A 4 -20.54 -5.38 6.49
C PHE A 4 -19.32 -5.58 5.58
N ASN A 5 -19.52 -5.96 4.32
CA ASN A 5 -18.43 -6.09 3.35
C ASN A 5 -17.77 -4.74 3.10
N LYS A 6 -18.57 -3.68 2.98
CA LYS A 6 -18.07 -2.32 2.77
C LYS A 6 -17.23 -1.83 3.96
N ILE A 7 -17.66 -2.12 5.19
CA ILE A 7 -16.88 -1.79 6.40
C ILE A 7 -15.60 -2.62 6.47
N THR A 8 -15.65 -3.91 6.14
CA THR A 8 -14.45 -4.75 6.11
C THR A 8 -13.51 -4.36 4.98
N ASP A 9 -14.01 -3.91 3.83
CA ASP A 9 -13.18 -3.46 2.69
C ASP A 9 -12.51 -2.12 3.00
N ILE A 10 -13.23 -1.20 3.65
CA ILE A 10 -12.69 0.05 4.20
C ILE A 10 -11.62 -0.25 5.27
N LEU A 11 -11.91 -1.16 6.20
CA LEU A 11 -11.01 -1.46 7.31
C LEU A 11 -9.79 -2.29 6.88
N LEU A 12 -9.94 -3.17 5.88
CA LEU A 12 -8.86 -3.97 5.30
C LEU A 12 -8.11 -3.26 4.16
N PHE A 13 -8.51 -2.05 3.73
CA PHE A 13 -8.07 -1.44 2.47
C PHE A 13 -7.97 -2.50 1.36
N ARG A 14 -9.02 -3.31 1.25
CA ARG A 14 -9.08 -4.47 0.34
C ARG A 14 -9.56 -4.05 -1.06
N GLU A 15 -9.58 -2.77 -1.37
CA GLU A 15 -9.72 -2.31 -2.75
C GLU A 15 -8.32 -2.17 -3.33
N GLY A 16 -7.81 -3.31 -3.78
CA GLY A 16 -6.84 -3.28 -4.86
C GLY A 16 -7.53 -2.64 -6.04
N THR A 17 -6.89 -1.59 -6.60
CA THR A 17 -7.30 -0.93 -7.84
C THR A 17 -8.77 -0.51 -7.80
N GLU A 18 -9.04 0.72 -7.34
CA GLU A 18 -10.24 1.39 -7.82
C GLU A 18 -10.11 1.36 -9.36
N GLU A 19 -10.96 0.55 -10.01
CA GLU A 19 -11.32 0.81 -11.39
C GLU A 19 -11.86 2.23 -11.37
N GLY A 20 -11.02 3.19 -11.76
CA GLY A 20 -11.46 4.54 -12.01
C GLY A 20 -12.67 4.47 -12.91
N ILE A 21 -13.66 5.31 -12.60
CA ILE A 21 -14.91 5.43 -13.35
C ILE A 21 -14.65 5.72 -14.86
N ASP A 22 -13.42 6.02 -15.25
CA ASP A 22 -12.95 6.30 -16.61
C ASP A 22 -11.93 5.30 -17.20
N GLY A 23 -11.74 4.10 -16.62
CA GLY A 23 -10.89 3.06 -17.22
C GLY A 23 -9.37 3.33 -17.15
N GLU A 24 -8.94 4.41 -16.51
CA GLU A 24 -7.54 4.65 -16.18
C GLU A 24 -7.18 3.95 -14.86
N ASN A 25 -6.30 2.95 -14.95
CA ASN A 25 -5.79 2.18 -13.81
C ASN A 25 -4.80 3.00 -12.98
N TYR A 26 -5.23 4.00 -12.22
CA TYR A 26 -4.31 4.73 -11.33
C TYR A 26 -3.98 3.86 -10.09
N PRO A 27 -2.70 3.50 -9.85
CA PRO A 27 -2.32 2.74 -8.67
C PRO A 27 -2.33 3.64 -7.43
N VAL A 28 -3.45 3.67 -6.69
CA VAL A 28 -3.61 4.44 -5.42
C VAL A 28 -2.77 3.89 -4.25
N ILE A 29 -2.08 2.76 -4.46
CA ILE A 29 -1.36 2.06 -3.40
C ILE A 29 0.10 2.47 -3.50
N THR A 30 0.50 3.47 -2.71
CA THR A 30 1.89 3.85 -2.50
C THR A 30 2.38 3.25 -1.19
N THR A 31 3.71 3.20 -1.01
CA THR A 31 4.28 2.75 0.27
C THR A 31 3.77 3.59 1.44
N GLY A 32 3.54 4.90 1.21
CA GLY A 32 2.98 5.81 2.21
C GLY A 32 1.54 5.46 2.60
N SER A 33 0.67 5.13 1.65
CA SER A 33 -0.72 4.76 1.98
C SER A 33 -0.81 3.45 2.75
N ILE A 34 0.10 2.51 2.48
CA ILE A 34 0.22 1.26 3.26
C ILE A 34 0.60 1.57 4.71
N VAL A 35 1.65 2.37 4.93
CA VAL A 35 2.11 2.74 6.28
C VAL A 35 1.00 3.48 7.04
N TRP A 36 0.33 4.42 6.38
CA TRP A 36 -0.80 5.14 6.98
C TRP A 36 -1.92 4.21 7.43
N GLY A 37 -2.30 3.25 6.57
CA GLY A 37 -3.30 2.24 6.90
C GLY A 37 -2.91 1.38 8.10
N VAL A 38 -1.63 1.02 8.25
CA VAL A 38 -1.15 0.26 9.43
C VAL A 38 -1.25 1.10 10.70
N ILE A 39 -0.82 2.36 10.66
CA ILE A 39 -0.89 3.28 11.81
C ILE A 39 -2.34 3.44 12.27
N LEU A 40 -3.26 3.68 11.33
CA LEU A 40 -4.69 3.85 11.62
C LEU A 40 -5.28 2.61 12.31
N ARG A 41 -5.00 1.40 11.79
CA ARG A 41 -5.48 0.15 12.39
C ARG A 41 -4.92 -0.07 13.79
N THR A 42 -3.63 0.20 13.98
CA THR A 42 -2.99 0.12 15.29
C THR A 42 -3.66 1.09 16.27
N ALA A 43 -3.94 2.34 15.86
CA ALA A 43 -4.64 3.30 16.70
C ALA A 43 -6.04 2.83 17.10
N ILE A 44 -6.83 2.28 16.15
CA ILE A 44 -8.16 1.73 16.44
C ILE A 44 -8.07 0.56 17.43
N VAL A 45 -7.13 -0.36 17.23
CA VAL A 45 -6.91 -1.49 18.15
C VAL A 45 -6.56 -1.00 19.55
N PHE A 46 -5.71 0.02 19.68
CA PHE A 46 -5.38 0.60 20.98
C PHE A 46 -6.58 1.25 21.66
N VAL A 47 -7.38 2.04 20.93
CA VAL A 47 -8.59 2.68 21.49
C VAL A 47 -9.58 1.63 21.99
N ILE A 48 -9.86 0.60 21.19
CA ILE A 48 -10.76 -0.50 21.57
C ILE A 48 -10.21 -1.24 22.79
N SER A 49 -8.91 -1.54 22.80
CA SER A 49 -8.26 -2.25 23.90
C SER A 49 -8.32 -1.43 25.20
N PHE A 50 -8.13 -0.11 25.12
CA PHE A 50 -8.22 0.78 26.27
C PHE A 50 -9.64 0.80 26.87
N LEU A 51 -10.67 0.90 26.03
CA LEU A 51 -12.07 0.86 26.47
C LEU A 51 -12.41 -0.48 27.14
N LEU A 52 -11.97 -1.60 26.57
CA LEU A 52 -12.19 -2.94 27.13
C LEU A 52 -11.48 -3.13 28.48
N LEU A 53 -10.23 -2.67 28.61
CA LEU A 53 -9.47 -2.76 29.85
C LEU A 53 -10.03 -1.85 30.97
N SER A 54 -10.71 -0.76 30.62
CA SER A 54 -11.36 0.10 31.62
C SER A 54 -12.60 -0.56 32.24
N SER A 55 -13.31 -1.39 31.48
CA SER A 55 -14.56 -2.04 31.90
C SER A 55 -14.35 -3.38 32.58
N PHE A 56 -13.20 -4.03 32.36
CA PHE A 56 -12.91 -5.35 32.88
C PHE A 56 -11.51 -5.41 33.51
N GLU A 57 -11.36 -6.09 34.65
CA GLU A 57 -10.06 -6.38 35.29
C GLU A 57 -9.21 -7.41 34.51
N TYR A 58 -9.20 -7.34 33.17
CA TYR A 58 -8.52 -8.29 32.27
C TYR A 58 -7.02 -8.01 32.11
N ARG A 59 -6.34 -7.65 33.20
CA ARG A 59 -4.88 -7.37 33.19
C ARG A 59 -4.06 -8.59 32.73
N GLN A 60 -4.57 -9.80 32.96
CA GLN A 60 -3.92 -11.06 32.58
C GLN A 60 -3.95 -11.33 31.06
N TYR A 61 -4.87 -10.72 30.31
CA TYR A 61 -5.08 -11.00 28.89
C TYR A 61 -4.37 -10.02 27.95
N TRP A 62 -3.35 -9.31 28.42
CA TRP A 62 -2.60 -8.34 27.61
C TRP A 62 -1.98 -8.95 26.34
N TRP A 63 -1.67 -10.25 26.37
CA TRP A 63 -1.20 -11.01 25.19
C TRP A 63 -2.23 -11.09 24.05
N ILE A 64 -3.53 -11.06 24.36
CA ILE A 64 -4.60 -11.05 23.34
C ILE A 64 -4.50 -9.77 22.50
N ILE A 65 -4.14 -8.64 23.11
CA ILE A 65 -3.97 -7.37 22.39
C ILE A 65 -2.80 -7.46 21.40
N LEU A 66 -1.70 -8.12 21.78
CA LEU A 66 -0.58 -8.37 20.86
C LEU A 66 -0.99 -9.24 19.67
N PHE A 67 -1.74 -10.32 19.93
CA PHE A 67 -2.31 -11.16 18.86
C PHE A 67 -3.24 -10.36 17.94
N LEU A 68 -4.07 -9.49 18.52
CA LEU A 68 -5.02 -8.68 17.78
C LEU A 68 -4.30 -7.62 16.93
N LEU A 69 -3.26 -6.97 17.46
CA LEU A 69 -2.40 -6.08 16.68
C LEU A 69 -1.72 -6.81 15.51
N TRP A 70 -1.21 -8.01 15.75
CA TRP A 70 -0.57 -8.79 14.70
C TRP A 70 -1.56 -9.16 13.59
N PHE A 71 -2.74 -9.67 13.97
CA PHE A 71 -3.74 -10.14 13.01
C PHE A 71 -4.46 -9.00 12.27
N VAL A 72 -4.77 -7.90 12.97
CA VAL A 72 -5.59 -6.80 12.43
C VAL A 72 -4.74 -5.70 11.77
N ALA A 73 -3.53 -5.44 12.25
CA ALA A 73 -2.68 -4.37 11.70
C ALA A 73 -1.48 -4.92 10.91
N ALA A 74 -0.65 -5.77 11.54
CA ALA A 74 0.62 -6.18 10.94
C ALA A 74 0.42 -7.11 9.73
N TYR A 75 -0.39 -8.16 9.86
CA TYR A 75 -0.63 -9.14 8.81
C TYR A 75 -1.22 -8.53 7.52
N PRO A 76 -2.32 -7.73 7.57
CA PRO A 76 -2.85 -7.12 6.36
C PRO A 76 -1.88 -6.10 5.75
N GLY A 77 -1.17 -5.32 6.58
CA GLY A 77 -0.13 -4.39 6.10
C GLY A 77 0.99 -5.11 5.36
N TRP A 78 1.51 -6.20 5.91
CA TRP A 78 2.52 -7.04 5.27
C TRP A 78 2.02 -7.62 3.95
N ARG A 79 0.80 -8.17 3.93
CA ARG A 79 0.20 -8.72 2.71
C ARG A 79 0.00 -7.66 1.62
N GLN A 80 -0.38 -6.44 1.99
CA GLN A 80 -0.53 -5.33 1.06
C GLN A 80 0.82 -4.89 0.49
N TYR A 81 1.84 -4.80 1.34
CA TYR A 81 3.21 -4.52 0.92
C TYR A 81 3.78 -5.55 -0.05
N GLN A 82 3.56 -6.85 0.21
CA GLN A 82 3.99 -7.92 -0.70
C GLN A 82 3.35 -7.77 -2.09
N LYS A 83 2.04 -7.48 -2.14
CA LYS A 83 1.33 -7.25 -3.41
C LYS A 83 1.87 -6.01 -4.14
N PHE A 84 2.15 -4.91 -3.41
CA PHE A 84 2.73 -3.71 -3.99
C PHE A 84 4.11 -4.00 -4.61
N GLN A 85 4.99 -4.68 -3.87
CA GLN A 85 6.31 -5.08 -4.36
C GLN A 85 6.23 -5.95 -5.61
N GLN A 86 5.28 -6.88 -5.67
CA GLN A 86 5.08 -7.70 -6.86
C GLN A 86 4.59 -6.88 -8.06
N ARG A 87 3.73 -5.87 -7.86
CA ARG A 87 3.32 -4.94 -8.92
C ARG A 87 4.49 -4.10 -9.42
N ILE A 88 5.30 -3.54 -8.52
CA ILE A 88 6.49 -2.75 -8.89
C ILE A 88 7.46 -3.60 -9.72
N LYS A 89 7.74 -4.84 -9.30
CA LYS A 89 8.58 -5.76 -10.08
C LYS A 89 8.01 -6.00 -11.47
N ASN A 90 6.71 -6.26 -11.58
CA ASN A 90 6.06 -6.45 -12.86
C ASN A 90 6.18 -5.21 -13.76
N VAL A 91 6.01 -4.00 -13.23
CA VAL A 91 6.17 -2.75 -13.99
C VAL A 91 7.63 -2.54 -14.40
N GLU A 92 8.58 -2.84 -13.52
CA GLU A 92 10.02 -2.75 -13.78
C GLU A 92 10.47 -3.72 -14.88
N GLU A 93 9.91 -4.92 -14.94
CA GLU A 93 10.23 -5.93 -15.96
C GLU A 93 9.50 -5.69 -17.30
N SER A 94 8.26 -5.15 -17.26
CA SER A 94 7.42 -5.00 -18.46
C SER A 94 7.50 -3.64 -19.14
N THR A 95 8.10 -2.63 -18.50
CA THR A 95 8.15 -1.27 -19.05
C THR A 95 9.57 -0.72 -19.10
N LEU A 96 9.83 0.18 -20.05
CA LEU A 96 11.10 0.91 -20.15
C LEU A 96 11.39 1.77 -18.91
N CYS A 97 10.36 2.13 -18.13
CA CYS A 97 10.54 2.91 -16.90
C CYS A 97 11.34 2.17 -15.82
N GLY A 98 11.39 0.83 -15.83
CA GLY A 98 12.12 0.06 -14.82
C GLY A 98 13.62 0.36 -14.77
N SER A 99 14.23 0.52 -15.94
CA SER A 99 15.64 0.87 -16.11
C SER A 99 15.92 2.37 -16.06
N CYS A 100 14.87 3.19 -15.93
CA CYS A 100 14.99 4.65 -15.91
C CYS A 100 15.47 5.19 -14.56
N LYS A 101 16.38 6.17 -14.57
CA LYS A 101 16.87 6.88 -13.38
C LYS A 101 15.75 7.66 -12.65
N HIS A 102 14.75 8.12 -13.40
CA HIS A 102 13.68 8.98 -12.89
C HIS A 102 12.51 8.21 -12.28
N PHE A 103 12.56 6.87 -12.29
CA PHE A 103 11.51 6.03 -11.70
C PHE A 103 11.65 5.95 -10.18
N ASP A 104 10.59 6.31 -9.46
CA ASP A 104 10.48 6.13 -8.02
C ASP A 104 9.68 4.84 -7.70
N LYS A 105 10.39 3.86 -7.14
CA LYS A 105 9.81 2.56 -6.73
C LYS A 105 8.85 2.67 -5.55
N THR A 106 9.03 3.67 -4.68
CA THR A 106 8.23 3.83 -3.45
C THR A 106 6.85 4.41 -3.74
N GLY A 107 6.78 5.30 -4.73
CA GLY A 107 5.55 5.96 -5.19
C GLY A 107 4.95 5.39 -6.48
N GLN A 108 5.65 4.51 -7.19
CA GLN A 108 5.25 4.06 -8.54
C GLN A 108 5.05 5.25 -9.52
N LEU A 109 5.94 6.24 -9.47
CA LEU A 109 5.79 7.49 -10.22
C LEU A 109 7.06 7.86 -10.99
N CYS A 110 6.87 8.66 -12.05
CA CYS A 110 7.96 9.30 -12.77
C CYS A 110 8.27 10.66 -12.13
N LYS A 111 9.49 10.89 -11.66
CA LYS A 111 9.87 12.14 -10.99
C LYS A 111 9.82 13.40 -11.85
N ILE A 112 9.90 13.25 -13.18
CA ILE A 112 9.88 14.38 -14.12
C ILE A 112 8.44 14.88 -14.35
N PHE A 113 7.53 13.93 -14.57
CA PHE A 113 6.15 14.22 -14.97
C PHE A 113 5.19 14.18 -13.78
N ASP A 114 5.63 13.67 -12.62
CA ASP A 114 4.83 13.46 -11.40
C ASP A 114 3.58 12.58 -11.64
N GLU A 115 3.68 11.70 -12.64
CA GLU A 115 2.61 10.81 -13.08
C GLU A 115 2.90 9.35 -12.69
N HIS A 116 1.84 8.63 -12.33
CA HIS A 116 1.93 7.23 -11.96
C HIS A 116 2.13 6.35 -13.20
N ILE A 117 3.07 5.42 -13.11
CA ILE A 117 3.40 4.52 -14.23
C ILE A 117 2.58 3.25 -14.09
N THR A 118 2.01 2.79 -15.20
CA THR A 118 1.33 1.49 -15.28
C THR A 118 1.94 0.67 -16.41
N LYS A 119 1.44 -0.56 -16.61
CA LYS A 119 1.87 -1.38 -17.76
C LYS A 119 1.44 -0.79 -19.09
N GLU A 120 0.31 -0.10 -19.10
CA GLU A 120 -0.31 0.45 -20.30
C GLU A 120 0.05 1.93 -20.51
N HIS A 121 0.43 2.63 -19.43
CA HIS A 121 0.68 4.06 -19.43
C HIS A 121 2.12 4.38 -19.04
N ILE A 122 2.88 4.91 -20.00
CA ILE A 122 4.25 5.39 -19.84
C ILE A 122 4.25 6.90 -20.16
N PRO A 123 4.42 7.78 -19.16
CA PRO A 123 4.17 9.22 -19.32
C PRO A 123 5.17 9.93 -20.24
N CYS A 124 6.41 9.43 -20.33
CA CYS A 124 7.44 10.03 -21.18
C CYS A 124 7.52 9.45 -22.59
N GLU A 125 6.74 8.40 -22.89
CA GLU A 125 6.80 7.60 -24.14
C GLU A 125 8.22 7.17 -24.57
N GLY A 126 9.19 7.19 -23.64
CA GLY A 126 10.61 6.91 -23.91
C GLY A 126 11.45 8.10 -24.36
N LEU A 127 10.89 9.30 -24.60
CA LEU A 127 11.63 10.47 -25.08
C LEU A 127 12.62 11.02 -24.04
N ASN A 128 12.19 11.08 -22.78
CA ASN A 128 13.00 11.56 -21.65
C ASN A 128 13.54 10.39 -20.79
N TRP A 129 13.72 9.22 -21.42
CA TRP A 129 14.26 8.06 -20.72
C TRP A 129 15.79 8.18 -20.56
N GLU A 130 16.27 7.97 -19.35
CA GLU A 130 17.71 7.95 -19.04
C GLU A 130 18.05 6.68 -18.26
N PRO A 131 19.10 5.94 -18.66
CA PRO A 131 19.51 4.74 -17.93
C PRO A 131 19.96 5.09 -16.52
N LYS A 132 19.69 4.20 -15.55
CA LYS A 132 20.38 4.23 -14.26
C LYS A 132 21.88 4.07 -14.50
N ASN A 133 22.67 5.09 -14.14
CA ASN A 133 24.12 5.00 -14.18
C ASN A 133 24.57 3.83 -13.29
N PHE A 134 25.41 2.94 -13.82
CA PHE A 134 25.99 1.79 -13.12
C PHE A 134 27.09 2.17 -12.11
N GLU A 135 27.32 3.45 -11.83
CA GLU A 135 28.52 3.93 -11.11
C GLU A 135 28.35 4.09 -9.60
N THR A 136 27.20 3.77 -9.00
CA THR A 136 27.06 3.80 -7.54
C THR A 136 26.14 2.69 -7.06
N ASP A 137 26.71 1.50 -6.92
CA ASP A 137 26.35 0.53 -5.86
C ASP A 137 27.43 0.59 -4.77
#